data_AF-A0A536STI9-F1
#
_entry.id   AF-A0A536STI9-F1
#
_cell.length_a   1.000
_cell.length_b   1.000
_cell.length_c   1.000
_cell.angle_alpha   90.00
_cell.angle_beta   90.00
_cell.angle_gamma   90.00
#
_symmetry.space_group_name_H-M   'P 1'
#
loop_
_entity.id
_entity.type
_entity.pdbx_description
1 polymer ?
#
loop_
_entity_poly.entity_id
_entity_poly.type
_entity_poly.pdbx_seq_one_letter_code
_entity_poly.pdbx_strand_id
1 'polypeptide(L)'
;MPTTFAVPCTNPCHVLPYKPLGAGEKSALEAWQEQESGAAGWGKRVAENLDQRAINTYGGRSASKKDRFAGMMRAQQQNPNRPEIGAAPVAFGRAWDFGESVLWVQLQPTYGDKPYWSSRVYANINGLWQMAESYHTYIKDAPVMAPVPESATKKSATN
;
A
#
# COMPACT_ATOMS: atom_id res chain seq x y z
N MET A 1 11.05 13.77 -2.74
CA MET A 1 10.42 15.10 -2.90
C MET A 1 8.91 14.92 -2.85
N PRO A 2 8.12 15.85 -2.28
CA PRO A 2 6.67 15.77 -2.34
C PRO A 2 6.23 15.74 -3.80
N THR A 3 5.25 14.89 -4.14
CA THR A 3 4.67 14.85 -5.49
C THR A 3 4.00 16.18 -5.79
N THR A 4 4.38 16.85 -6.88
CA THR A 4 3.87 18.17 -7.29
C THR A 4 2.58 18.09 -8.12
N PHE A 5 1.95 16.92 -8.18
CA PHE A 5 0.82 16.62 -9.06
C PHE A 5 -0.18 15.70 -8.35
N ALA A 6 -1.43 15.71 -8.80
CA ALA A 6 -2.48 14.84 -8.28
C ALA A 6 -2.25 13.40 -8.74
N VAL A 7 -2.21 12.47 -7.79
CA VAL A 7 -2.16 11.03 -8.08
C VAL A 7 -3.60 10.51 -8.20
N PRO A 8 -4.07 10.08 -9.37
CA PRO A 8 -5.41 9.56 -9.51
C PRO A 8 -5.55 8.21 -8.79
N CYS A 9 -6.65 8.05 -8.07
CA CYS A 9 -7.03 6.81 -7.40
C CYS A 9 -7.54 5.77 -8.42
N THR A 10 -6.69 5.32 -9.35
CA THR A 10 -7.04 4.28 -10.33
C THR A 10 -6.55 2.91 -9.88
N ASN A 11 -5.24 2.78 -9.64
CA ASN A 11 -4.64 1.57 -9.11
C ASN A 11 -3.98 1.93 -7.75
N PRO A 12 -4.43 1.35 -6.63
CA PRO A 12 -5.23 0.12 -6.54
C PRO A 12 -6.74 0.26 -6.30
N CYS A 13 -7.31 1.46 -6.41
CA CYS A 13 -8.70 1.71 -6.00
C CYS A 13 -9.77 1.07 -6.90
N HIS A 14 -9.61 1.23 -8.21
CA HIS A 14 -10.58 0.82 -9.22
C HIS A 14 -10.05 -0.35 -10.06
N VAL A 15 -8.73 -0.44 -10.18
CA VAL A 15 -8.04 -1.47 -10.96
C VAL A 15 -6.97 -2.09 -10.10
N LEU A 16 -7.03 -3.41 -9.96
CA LEU A 16 -6.02 -4.21 -9.32
C LEU A 16 -5.72 -5.44 -10.20
N PRO A 17 -4.46 -5.70 -10.59
CA PRO A 17 -4.11 -6.86 -11.40
C PRO A 17 -4.01 -8.13 -10.54
N TYR A 18 -5.05 -8.38 -9.75
CA TYR A 18 -5.21 -9.56 -8.93
C TYR A 18 -6.69 -9.91 -8.78
N LYS A 19 -7.03 -11.18 -9.01
CA LYS A 19 -8.36 -11.72 -8.76
C LYS A 19 -8.25 -12.74 -7.63
N PRO A 20 -8.90 -12.51 -6.48
CA PRO A 20 -8.95 -13.49 -5.41
C PRO A 20 -9.51 -14.83 -5.88
N LEU A 21 -8.89 -15.92 -5.43
CA LEU A 21 -9.29 -17.29 -5.74
C LEU A 21 -10.27 -17.85 -4.70
N GLY A 22 -10.29 -17.30 -3.50
CA GLY A 22 -11.11 -17.76 -2.38
C GLY A 22 -11.57 -16.64 -1.43
N ALA A 23 -12.35 -17.03 -0.42
CA ALA A 23 -12.96 -16.09 0.53
C ALA A 23 -11.94 -15.39 1.44
N GLY A 24 -10.88 -16.09 1.89
CA GLY A 24 -9.84 -15.48 2.72
C GLY A 24 -9.05 -14.46 1.92
N GLU A 25 -8.60 -14.81 0.71
CA GLU A 25 -7.92 -13.86 -0.19
C GLU A 25 -8.77 -12.64 -0.51
N LYS A 26 -10.08 -12.82 -0.74
CA LYS A 26 -11.01 -11.71 -0.97
C LYS A 26 -11.10 -10.80 0.25
N SER A 27 -11.22 -11.38 1.44
CA SER A 27 -11.30 -10.62 2.69
C SER A 27 -10.00 -9.87 3.01
N ALA A 28 -8.86 -10.50 2.75
CA ALA A 28 -7.54 -9.86 2.88
C ALA A 28 -7.37 -8.71 1.88
N LEU A 29 -7.89 -8.86 0.65
CA LEU A 29 -7.87 -7.79 -0.35
C LEU A 29 -8.66 -6.58 0.12
N GLU A 30 -9.90 -6.79 0.56
CA GLU A 30 -10.77 -5.74 1.08
C GLU A 30 -10.14 -5.05 2.31
N ALA A 31 -9.52 -5.83 3.20
CA ALA A 31 -8.80 -5.31 4.34
C ALA A 31 -7.60 -4.44 3.94
N TRP A 32 -6.84 -4.85 2.93
CA TRP A 32 -5.73 -4.05 2.40
C TRP A 32 -6.23 -2.78 1.70
N GLN A 33 -7.28 -2.85 0.88
CA GLN A 33 -7.85 -1.67 0.22
C GLN A 33 -8.39 -0.66 1.24
N GLU A 34 -9.08 -1.12 2.29
CA GLU A 34 -9.52 -0.26 3.38
C GLU A 34 -8.33 0.30 4.16
N GLN A 35 -7.31 -0.50 4.46
CA GLN A 35 -6.09 -0.02 5.12
C GLN A 35 -5.49 1.15 4.34
N GLU A 36 -5.29 0.98 3.05
CA GLU A 36 -4.63 1.95 2.19
C GLU A 36 -5.50 3.16 1.84
N SER A 37 -6.76 3.19 2.27
CA SER A 37 -7.69 4.31 2.06
C SER A 37 -7.35 5.54 2.90
N GLY A 38 -6.42 5.44 3.86
CA GLY A 38 -5.96 6.59 4.65
C GLY A 38 -5.78 6.27 6.13
N ALA A 39 -5.67 7.33 6.94
CA ALA A 39 -5.31 7.19 8.36
C ALA A 39 -6.32 6.34 9.16
N ALA A 40 -7.62 6.51 8.92
CA ALA A 40 -8.67 5.74 9.60
C ALA A 40 -8.60 4.24 9.24
N GLY A 41 -8.40 3.93 7.96
CA GLY A 41 -8.19 2.58 7.46
C GLY A 41 -6.99 1.90 8.12
N TRP A 42 -5.83 2.56 8.11
CA TRP A 42 -4.64 2.13 8.84
C TRP A 42 -4.90 1.93 10.34
N GLY A 43 -5.65 2.84 10.96
CA GLY A 43 -6.03 2.73 12.38
C GLY A 43 -6.86 1.47 12.68
N LYS A 44 -7.75 1.06 11.77
CA LYS A 44 -8.59 -0.13 11.94
C LYS A 44 -7.89 -1.44 11.55
N ARG A 45 -7.11 -1.41 10.46
CA ARG A 45 -6.63 -2.61 9.76
C ARG A 45 -5.20 -3.03 10.12
N VAL A 46 -4.53 -2.34 11.03
CA VAL A 46 -3.24 -2.80 11.60
C VAL A 46 -3.47 -3.43 12.96
N ALA A 47 -2.96 -4.65 13.15
CA ALA A 47 -3.11 -5.39 14.40
C ALA A 47 -2.36 -4.70 15.55
N GLU A 48 -3.08 -4.36 16.62
CA GLU A 48 -2.51 -3.69 17.81
C GLU A 48 -1.73 -4.65 18.71
N ASN A 49 -2.26 -5.87 18.86
CA ASN A 49 -1.73 -6.91 19.74
C ASN A 49 -0.40 -7.52 19.25
N LEU A 50 0.06 -7.15 18.05
CA LEU A 50 1.26 -7.72 17.43
C LEU A 50 2.37 -6.67 17.19
N ASP A 51 2.29 -5.47 17.78
CA ASP A 51 3.26 -4.35 17.62
C ASP A 51 3.71 -4.14 16.15
N GLN A 52 2.72 -4.08 15.25
CA GLN A 52 2.97 -4.21 13.83
C GLN A 52 3.64 -3.01 13.18
N ARG A 53 4.71 -3.30 12.42
CA ARG A 53 5.65 -2.32 11.88
C ARG A 53 6.03 -2.73 10.47
N ALA A 54 5.69 -1.90 9.46
CA ALA A 54 6.14 -2.17 8.10
C ALA A 54 7.67 -2.02 8.00
N ILE A 55 8.42 -3.10 7.89
CA ILE A 55 9.88 -3.04 7.78
C ILE A 55 10.24 -2.79 6.32
N ASN A 56 11.15 -1.86 6.05
CA ASN A 56 11.61 -1.58 4.70
C ASN A 56 13.15 -1.65 4.60
N THR A 57 13.65 -1.84 3.38
CA THR A 57 15.10 -2.04 3.10
C THR A 57 16.01 -0.99 3.70
N TYR A 58 15.54 0.25 3.87
CA TYR A 58 16.38 1.39 4.26
C TYR A 58 16.05 1.98 5.65
N GLY A 59 14.95 1.60 6.27
CA GLY A 59 14.40 2.28 7.45
C GLY A 59 14.43 1.47 8.74
N GLY A 60 15.01 0.27 8.73
CA GLY A 60 15.09 -0.57 9.93
C GLY A 60 13.71 -0.81 10.56
N ARG A 61 13.65 -0.84 11.89
CA ARG A 61 12.40 -1.08 12.63
C ARG A 61 11.46 0.13 12.49
N SER A 62 10.31 -0.05 11.84
CA SER A 62 9.32 1.01 11.67
C SER A 62 8.74 1.55 12.99
N ALA A 63 8.17 2.76 12.92
CA ALA A 63 7.46 3.39 14.02
C ALA A 63 6.24 2.56 14.47
N SER A 64 5.86 2.66 15.74
CA SER A 64 4.67 1.98 16.27
C SER A 64 3.40 2.39 15.51
N LYS A 65 2.33 1.59 15.59
CA LYS A 65 1.03 1.95 14.99
C LYS A 65 0.57 3.35 15.42
N LYS A 66 0.68 3.67 16.71
CA LYS A 66 0.33 4.98 17.29
C LYS A 66 1.16 6.11 16.64
N ASP A 67 2.47 5.92 16.55
CA ASP A 67 3.37 6.93 15.98
C ASP A 67 3.15 7.10 14.47
N ARG A 68 2.87 6.01 13.76
CA ARG A 68 2.53 6.04 12.34
C ARG A 68 1.22 6.78 12.10
N PHE A 69 0.18 6.50 12.89
CA PHE A 69 -1.10 7.21 12.81
C PHE A 69 -0.92 8.71 13.09
N ALA A 70 -0.20 9.07 14.15
CA ALA A 70 0.13 10.46 14.45
C ALA A 70 0.93 11.13 13.32
N GLY A 71 1.88 10.40 12.72
CA GLY A 71 2.64 10.87 11.56
C GLY A 71 1.77 11.13 10.33
N MET A 72 0.83 10.23 10.03
CA MET A 72 -0.11 10.39 8.93
C MET A 72 -1.02 11.61 9.15
N MET A 73 -1.56 11.77 10.36
CA MET A 73 -2.38 12.94 10.72
C MET A 73 -1.61 14.25 10.60
N ARG A 74 -0.36 14.31 11.11
CA ARG A 74 0.50 15.49 10.96
C ARG A 74 0.77 15.81 9.49
N ALA A 75 1.07 14.80 8.68
CA ALA A 75 1.32 15.01 7.25
C ALA A 75 0.06 15.46 6.49
N GLN A 76 -1.14 15.02 6.89
CA GLN A 76 -2.40 15.54 6.34
C GLN A 76 -2.63 17.00 6.72
N GLN A 77 -2.32 17.38 7.96
CA GLN A 77 -2.43 18.78 8.41
C GLN A 77 -1.43 19.69 7.67
N GLN A 78 -0.20 19.22 7.44
CA GLN A 78 0.85 19.99 6.75
C GLN A 78 0.60 20.12 5.25
N ASN A 79 -0.08 19.15 4.64
CA ASN A 79 -0.47 19.20 3.25
C ASN A 79 -1.90 18.68 3.07
N PRO A 80 -2.92 19.55 3.15
CA PRO A 80 -4.32 19.18 2.96
C PRO A 80 -4.61 18.54 1.61
N ASN A 81 -3.79 18.84 0.60
CA ASN A 81 -3.90 18.32 -0.76
C ASN A 81 -3.11 17.03 -0.98
N ARG A 82 -2.53 16.41 0.07
CA ARG A 82 -1.87 15.12 -0.09
C ARG A 82 -2.88 14.08 -0.59
N PRO A 83 -2.45 13.10 -1.40
CA PRO A 83 -3.30 11.98 -1.73
C PRO A 83 -3.80 11.29 -0.46
N GLU A 84 -5.12 11.09 -0.39
CA GLU A 84 -5.78 10.36 0.70
C GLU A 84 -5.30 8.90 0.75
N ILE A 85 -5.00 8.35 -0.44
CA ILE A 85 -4.49 7.00 -0.63
C ILE A 85 -2.97 7.03 -0.74
N GLY A 86 -2.33 6.44 0.28
CA GLY A 86 -0.88 6.31 0.36
C GLY A 86 -0.33 5.06 -0.34
N ALA A 87 -1.18 4.18 -0.85
CA ALA A 87 -0.73 2.99 -1.56
C ALA A 87 -0.11 3.33 -2.91
N ALA A 88 1.10 2.81 -3.11
CA ALA A 88 1.68 2.71 -4.43
C ALA A 88 0.82 1.78 -5.31
N PRO A 89 0.78 2.01 -6.64
CA PRO A 89 0.11 1.11 -7.57
C PRO A 89 0.59 -0.32 -7.41
N VAL A 90 -0.21 -1.27 -7.84
CA VAL A 90 0.14 -2.69 -7.89
C VAL A 90 0.33 -3.07 -9.34
N ALA A 91 1.56 -3.36 -9.73
CA ALA A 91 1.88 -3.88 -11.07
C ALA A 91 1.67 -5.39 -11.17
N PHE A 92 1.82 -6.08 -10.05
CA PHE A 92 1.61 -7.52 -9.91
C PHE A 92 1.14 -7.81 -8.48
N GLY A 93 0.20 -8.73 -8.32
CA GLY A 93 -0.24 -9.22 -7.01
C GLY A 93 -0.43 -10.72 -7.02
N ARG A 94 -0.12 -11.38 -5.89
CA ARG A 94 -0.47 -12.76 -5.63
C ARG A 94 -0.76 -12.96 -4.15
N ALA A 95 -1.79 -13.73 -3.83
CA ALA A 95 -2.06 -14.15 -2.47
C ALA A 95 -2.03 -15.68 -2.33
N TRP A 96 -1.85 -16.12 -1.10
CA TRP A 96 -1.98 -17.51 -0.68
C TRP A 96 -2.78 -17.55 0.61
N ASP A 97 -3.89 -18.29 0.59
CA ASP A 97 -4.79 -18.48 1.72
C ASP A 97 -4.36 -19.69 2.58
N PHE A 98 -4.25 -19.46 3.89
CA PHE A 98 -3.90 -20.46 4.90
C PHE A 98 -5.03 -20.63 5.94
N GLY A 99 -6.26 -20.21 5.61
CA GLY A 99 -7.43 -20.29 6.48
C GLY A 99 -7.59 -19.03 7.33
N GLU A 100 -6.82 -18.92 8.42
CA GLU A 100 -6.90 -17.76 9.33
C GLU A 100 -5.95 -16.63 8.95
N SER A 101 -5.10 -16.87 7.96
CA SER A 101 -4.16 -15.86 7.46
C SER A 101 -3.98 -15.97 5.95
N VAL A 102 -3.58 -14.87 5.34
CA VAL A 102 -3.28 -14.72 3.92
C VAL A 102 -1.93 -14.06 3.78
N LEU A 103 -1.01 -14.72 3.06
CA LEU A 103 0.20 -14.07 2.57
C LEU A 103 -0.15 -13.32 1.29
N TRP A 104 0.14 -12.03 1.25
CA TRP A 104 -0.06 -11.16 0.10
C TRP A 104 1.28 -10.60 -0.38
N VAL A 105 1.66 -10.90 -1.62
CA VAL A 105 2.85 -10.35 -2.28
C VAL A 105 2.46 -9.42 -3.43
N GLN A 106 3.10 -8.26 -3.52
CA GLN A 106 2.85 -7.26 -4.57
C GLN A 106 4.15 -6.67 -5.10
N LEU A 107 4.17 -6.34 -6.40
CA LEU A 107 5.14 -5.42 -6.97
C LEU A 107 4.53 -4.02 -7.00
N GLN A 108 5.16 -3.09 -6.28
CA GLN A 108 4.69 -1.71 -6.16
C GLN A 108 5.68 -0.73 -6.80
N PRO A 109 5.30 -0.05 -7.90
CA PRO A 109 6.21 0.83 -8.64
C PRO A 109 6.60 2.12 -7.89
N THR A 110 5.79 2.55 -6.92
CA THR A 110 5.93 3.82 -6.18
C THR A 110 5.85 5.08 -7.05
N TYR A 111 5.75 6.25 -6.40
CA TYR A 111 5.75 7.56 -7.05
C TYR A 111 6.99 8.34 -6.61
N GLY A 112 7.99 8.43 -7.48
CA GLY A 112 9.22 9.18 -7.17
C GLY A 112 10.23 8.43 -6.28
N ASP A 113 10.13 7.11 -6.19
CA ASP A 113 11.11 6.23 -5.54
C ASP A 113 11.35 4.98 -6.41
N LYS A 114 12.26 4.08 -5.99
CA LYS A 114 12.46 2.79 -6.64
C LYS A 114 11.26 1.85 -6.39
N PRO A 115 10.91 0.98 -7.34
CA PRO A 115 9.91 -0.05 -7.11
C PRO A 115 10.36 -1.01 -6.00
N TYR A 116 9.40 -1.58 -5.29
CA TYR A 116 9.65 -2.57 -4.25
C TYR A 116 8.67 -3.74 -4.31
N TRP A 117 9.11 -4.88 -3.79
CA TRP A 117 8.25 -6.00 -3.45
C TRP A 117 7.69 -5.78 -2.05
N SER A 118 6.37 -5.80 -1.91
CA SER A 118 5.73 -5.88 -0.60
C SER A 118 5.33 -7.31 -0.31
N SER A 119 5.68 -7.81 0.87
CA SER A 119 5.16 -9.06 1.43
C SER A 119 4.42 -8.74 2.71
N ARG A 120 3.12 -9.03 2.74
CA ARG A 120 2.24 -8.72 3.87
C ARG A 120 1.53 -9.96 4.34
N VAL A 121 1.36 -10.11 5.65
CA VAL A 121 0.45 -11.10 6.20
C VAL A 121 -0.79 -10.38 6.67
N TYR A 122 -1.96 -10.80 6.19
CA TYR A 122 -3.24 -10.42 6.76
C TYR A 122 -3.75 -11.60 7.57
N ALA A 123 -4.12 -11.37 8.82
CA ALA A 123 -4.69 -12.38 9.70
C ALA A 123 -6.10 -11.97 10.12
N ASN A 124 -6.99 -12.95 10.28
CA ASN A 124 -8.31 -12.72 10.85
C ASN A 124 -8.21 -12.70 12.38
N ILE A 125 -8.18 -11.51 12.97
CA ILE A 125 -8.04 -11.31 14.41
C ILE A 125 -9.39 -10.86 14.94
N ASN A 126 -10.04 -11.69 15.76
CA ASN A 126 -11.35 -11.42 16.36
C ASN A 126 -12.44 -11.05 15.32
N GLY A 127 -12.45 -11.72 14.16
CA GLY A 127 -13.41 -11.46 13.08
C GLY A 127 -13.04 -10.28 12.18
N LEU A 128 -11.90 -9.62 12.41
CA LEU A 128 -11.40 -8.53 11.60
C LEU A 128 -10.08 -8.91 10.93
N TRP A 129 -10.08 -8.91 9.61
CA TRP A 129 -8.84 -9.04 8.84
C TRP A 129 -7.95 -7.82 9.04
N GLN A 130 -6.75 -8.05 9.55
CA GLN A 130 -5.77 -7.03 9.90
C GLN A 130 -4.40 -7.41 9.36
N MET A 131 -3.63 -6.42 8.91
CA MET A 131 -2.22 -6.59 8.60
C MET A 131 -1.46 -6.91 9.88
N ALA A 132 -0.92 -8.12 9.88
CA ALA A 132 -0.20 -8.75 10.97
C ALA A 132 1.29 -8.88 10.69
N GLU A 133 1.79 -8.59 9.49
CA GLU A 133 3.21 -8.34 9.18
C GLU A 133 3.31 -7.59 7.84
N SER A 134 4.37 -6.80 7.65
CA SER A 134 4.65 -6.16 6.35
C SER A 134 6.14 -5.88 6.13
N TYR A 135 6.65 -6.34 4.98
CA TYR A 135 8.03 -6.15 4.55
C TYR A 135 8.07 -5.54 3.16
N HIS A 136 8.86 -4.49 2.98
CA HIS A 136 9.05 -3.79 1.72
C HIS A 136 10.52 -3.92 1.28
N THR A 137 10.75 -4.67 0.20
CA THR A 137 12.07 -4.92 -0.36
C THR A 137 12.26 -4.17 -1.65
N TYR A 138 13.01 -3.07 -1.61
CA TYR A 138 13.34 -2.26 -2.78
C TYR A 138 14.21 -3.02 -3.76
N ILE A 139 13.89 -2.87 -5.05
CA ILE A 139 14.65 -3.48 -6.14
C ILE A 139 15.88 -2.59 -6.39
N LYS A 140 17.04 -3.04 -5.89
CA LYS A 140 18.29 -2.26 -5.88
C LYS A 140 18.64 -1.67 -7.24
N ASP A 141 18.56 -2.47 -8.30
CA ASP A 141 19.00 -2.10 -9.64
C ASP A 141 17.89 -1.48 -10.50
N ALA A 142 16.67 -1.33 -9.97
CA ALA A 142 15.61 -0.64 -10.69
C ALA A 142 15.83 0.88 -10.68
N PRO A 143 15.44 1.61 -11.75
CA PRO A 143 15.47 3.06 -11.74
C PRO A 143 14.45 3.62 -10.74
N VAL A 144 14.68 4.87 -10.30
CA VAL A 144 13.63 5.64 -9.62
C VAL A 144 12.51 5.87 -10.62
N MET A 145 11.29 5.51 -10.24
CA MET A 145 10.12 5.73 -11.06
C MET A 145 9.79 7.22 -11.05
N ALA A 146 10.06 7.89 -12.17
CA ALA A 146 9.65 9.26 -12.34
C ALA A 146 8.12 9.33 -12.20
N PRO A 147 7.59 10.24 -11.36
CA PRO A 147 6.16 10.48 -11.34
C PRO A 147 5.70 10.87 -12.75
N VAL A 148 4.79 10.10 -13.34
CA VAL A 148 4.37 10.34 -14.73
C VAL A 148 3.64 11.69 -14.80
N PRO A 149 4.16 12.68 -15.56
CA PRO A 149 3.45 13.93 -15.78
C PRO A 149 2.23 13.70 -16.69
N GLU A 150 1.16 14.45 -16.47
CA GLU A 150 -0.06 14.45 -17.30
C GLU A 150 0.21 14.72 -18.80
N SER A 151 1.35 15.36 -19.12
CA SER A 151 1.78 15.63 -20.49
C SER A 151 2.32 14.41 -21.24
N ALA A 152 2.68 13.33 -20.54
CA ALA A 152 3.20 12.10 -21.14
C ALA A 152 2.09 11.14 -21.64
N THR A 153 0.85 11.28 -21.14
CA THR A 153 -0.30 10.47 -21.55
C THR A 153 -1.12 11.08 -22.70
N LYS A 154 -0.98 12.37 -22.99
CA LYS A 154 -1.73 13.06 -24.06
C LYS A 154 -1.14 12.90 -25.48
N LYS A 155 -0.08 12.11 -25.69
CA LYS A 155 0.55 11.93 -27.01
C LYS A 155 0.13 10.66 -27.78
N SER A 156 -1.07 10.13 -27.50
CA SER A 156 -1.62 8.96 -28.21
C SER A 156 -3.09 9.12 -28.60
N ALA A 157 -3.56 10.35 -28.84
CA ALA A 157 -4.90 10.59 -29.36
C ALA A 157 -4.88 11.76 -30.34
N THR A 158 -4.30 11.53 -31.51
CA THR A 158 -4.66 12.28 -32.72
C THR A 158 -4.38 11.32 -33.88
N ASN A 159 -5.48 10.72 -34.38
CA ASN A 159 -5.56 10.22 -35.75
C ASN A 159 -5.39 11.39 -36.72
#